data_AF-L7ZUW1-F1
#
_entry.id   AF-L7ZUW1-F1
#
_cell.length_a   1.000
_cell.length_b   1.000
_cell.length_c   1.000
_cell.angle_alpha   90.00
_cell.angle_beta   90.00
_cell.angle_gamma   90.00
#
_symmetry.space_group_name_H-M   'P 1'
#
loop_
_entity.id
_entity.type
_entity.pdbx_description
1 polymer ?
#
loop_
_entity_poly.entity_id
_entity_poly.type
_entity_poly.pdbx_seq_one_letter_code
_entity_poly.pdbx_strand_id
1 'polypeptide(L)'
;MNAKRMKKGRRWLPLVGLLLLTAILFSYAMFQGGFVSWFLFYSFLPFGLHAFAVALYPLRRAAVIRTVPARRYHAGESIPVMVRIELPWAVPLAALAVAEEGWKHGGEMIAIAWPFRRHLSCTWPLSLPRGRHQLEAVRLEARDVFGWVNKTASFYAPCTVIVYPRYIEWPPEMVREWFAQGKAARTLAYRRDMAVAAGAREYVPGDKMSWVHWKASARRQELMTKEFDEQRNDDWIVVLDGAASPWFEELVTLAASVSKALIDEGVPVGMLVAGKERSFLAPRRHDGQWQSILLRLAEVDVGGQEPLAHVLAEEANWRTAAGCIIVTSALSAQLAGQLRAMAPKRHIVLYVVNREWGEDERNWADRLRRSGVYVSRIDPQALQTVRQGGGDG
;
A
#
# COMPACT_ATOMS: atom_id res chain seq x y z
N MET A 1 -27.50 9.50 -18.14
CA MET A 1 -28.85 9.45 -17.50
C MET A 1 -29.46 8.08 -17.84
N ASN A 2 -30.06 7.23 -17.00
CA ASN A 2 -30.40 7.28 -15.58
C ASN A 2 -30.95 5.89 -15.11
N ALA A 3 -30.19 4.80 -15.23
CA ALA A 3 -30.64 3.48 -14.72
C ALA A 3 -30.85 3.47 -13.18
N LYS A 4 -30.11 4.33 -12.45
CA LYS A 4 -30.32 4.57 -11.01
C LYS A 4 -31.61 5.35 -10.69
N ARG A 5 -32.14 6.15 -11.63
CA ARG A 5 -33.35 6.97 -11.41
C ARG A 5 -34.63 6.18 -11.69
N MET A 6 -34.60 5.23 -12.63
CA MET A 6 -35.73 4.31 -12.88
C MET A 6 -36.01 3.34 -11.73
N LYS A 7 -34.98 2.95 -10.95
CA LYS A 7 -35.17 2.13 -9.73
C LYS A 7 -35.79 2.91 -8.56
N LYS A 8 -35.88 4.23 -8.60
CA LYS A 8 -36.38 5.04 -7.47
C LYS A 8 -37.92 5.06 -7.40
N GLY A 9 -38.60 5.05 -8.55
CA GLY A 9 -40.07 5.05 -8.65
C GLY A 9 -40.71 3.69 -8.34
N ARG A 10 -40.05 2.58 -8.68
CA ARG A 10 -40.56 1.22 -8.42
C ARG A 10 -40.50 0.78 -6.95
N ARG A 11 -39.80 1.53 -6.09
CA ARG A 11 -39.61 1.21 -4.66
C ARG A 11 -40.84 1.42 -3.79
N TRP A 12 -41.79 2.25 -4.24
CA TRP A 12 -42.99 2.59 -3.45
C TRP A 12 -44.27 1.93 -3.97
N LEU A 13 -44.24 1.39 -5.18
CA LEU A 13 -45.36 0.67 -5.80
C LEU A 13 -45.96 -0.43 -4.91
N PRO A 14 -45.16 -1.33 -4.29
CA PRO A 14 -45.71 -2.37 -3.42
C PRO A 14 -46.34 -1.81 -2.13
N LEU A 15 -45.75 -0.77 -1.52
CA LEU A 15 -46.33 -0.11 -0.36
C LEU A 15 -47.68 0.54 -0.71
N VAL A 16 -47.75 1.28 -1.82
CA VAL A 16 -48.98 1.91 -2.29
C VAL A 16 -50.04 0.86 -2.59
N GLY A 17 -49.67 -0.25 -3.25
CA GLY A 17 -50.57 -1.36 -3.52
C GLY A 17 -51.12 -2.01 -2.24
N LEU A 18 -50.27 -2.22 -1.23
CA LEU A 18 -50.70 -2.77 0.07
C LEU A 18 -51.63 -1.82 0.83
N LEU A 19 -51.32 -0.52 0.84
CA LEU A 19 -52.18 0.49 1.49
C LEU A 19 -53.53 0.60 0.78
N LEU A 20 -53.56 0.57 -0.55
CA LEU A 20 -54.79 0.53 -1.35
C LEU A 20 -55.59 -0.74 -1.08
N LEU A 21 -54.94 -1.91 -1.06
CA LEU A 21 -55.59 -3.17 -0.71
C LEU A 21 -56.22 -3.11 0.69
N THR A 22 -55.49 -2.56 1.66
CA THR A 22 -55.99 -2.39 3.04
C THR A 22 -57.20 -1.46 3.08
N ALA A 23 -57.19 -0.37 2.31
CA ALA A 23 -58.32 0.56 2.20
C ALA A 23 -59.54 -0.05 1.49
N ILE A 24 -59.32 -0.85 0.44
CA ILE A 24 -60.38 -1.59 -0.27
C ILE A 24 -61.01 -2.63 0.66
N LEU A 25 -60.20 -3.41 1.38
CA LEU A 25 -60.69 -4.39 2.36
C LEU A 25 -61.45 -3.73 3.50
N PHE A 26 -61.01 -2.56 3.96
CA PHE A 26 -61.74 -1.76 4.95
C PHE A 26 -63.11 -1.30 4.42
N SER A 27 -63.14 -0.73 3.22
CA SER A 27 -64.39 -0.31 2.57
C SER A 27 -65.35 -1.51 2.41
N TYR A 28 -64.84 -2.63 1.91
CA TYR A 28 -65.60 -3.88 1.77
C TYR A 28 -66.18 -4.38 3.10
N ALA A 29 -65.38 -4.37 4.17
CA ALA A 29 -65.84 -4.74 5.51
C ALA A 29 -66.92 -3.79 6.05
N MET A 30 -66.83 -2.49 5.77
CA MET A 30 -67.82 -1.50 6.17
C MET A 30 -69.15 -1.63 5.41
N PHE A 31 -69.12 -1.91 4.10
CA PHE A 31 -70.33 -2.01 3.27
C PHE A 31 -71.04 -3.36 3.38
N GLN A 32 -70.31 -4.48 3.34
CA GLN A 32 -70.94 -5.81 3.42
C GLN A 32 -71.23 -6.22 4.87
N GLY A 33 -70.36 -5.85 5.81
CA GLY A 33 -70.39 -6.36 7.18
C GLY A 33 -70.11 -7.87 7.27
N GLY A 34 -70.38 -8.45 8.44
CA GLY A 34 -70.22 -9.88 8.69
C GLY A 34 -68.80 -10.33 9.06
N PHE A 35 -68.71 -11.55 9.61
CA PHE A 35 -67.45 -12.09 10.16
C PHE A 35 -66.32 -12.17 9.12
N VAL A 36 -66.62 -12.67 7.92
CA VAL A 36 -65.60 -12.94 6.88
C VAL A 36 -64.90 -11.66 6.41
N SER A 37 -65.66 -10.59 6.18
CA SER A 37 -65.12 -9.32 5.69
C SER A 37 -64.22 -8.65 6.74
N TRP A 38 -64.63 -8.66 8.01
CA TRP A 38 -63.80 -8.17 9.12
C TRP A 38 -62.56 -9.04 9.34
N PHE A 39 -62.70 -10.37 9.25
CA PHE A 39 -61.58 -11.30 9.37
C PHE A 39 -60.49 -11.03 8.30
N LEU A 40 -60.88 -10.83 7.04
CA LEU A 40 -59.94 -10.46 5.97
C LEU A 40 -59.23 -9.15 6.27
N PHE A 41 -59.97 -8.10 6.65
CA PHE A 41 -59.36 -6.81 6.99
C PHE A 41 -58.34 -6.95 8.13
N TYR A 42 -58.73 -7.59 9.24
CA TYR A 42 -57.84 -7.78 10.40
C TYR A 42 -56.65 -8.70 10.10
N SER A 43 -56.76 -9.62 9.14
CA SER A 43 -55.64 -10.45 8.71
C SER A 43 -54.58 -9.66 7.94
N PHE A 44 -54.99 -8.66 7.15
CA PHE A 44 -54.07 -7.84 6.35
C PHE A 44 -53.57 -6.57 7.07
N LEU A 45 -54.30 -6.09 8.08
CA LEU A 45 -53.98 -4.88 8.83
C LEU A 45 -52.56 -4.90 9.45
N PRO A 46 -52.05 -5.98 10.10
CA PRO A 46 -50.71 -6.01 10.68
C PRO A 46 -49.61 -5.79 9.65
N PHE A 47 -49.78 -6.31 8.43
CA PHE A 47 -48.84 -6.15 7.33
C PHE A 47 -48.79 -4.70 6.85
N GLY A 48 -49.95 -4.06 6.69
CA GLY A 48 -50.06 -2.65 6.35
C GLY A 48 -49.44 -1.75 7.43
N LEU A 49 -49.75 -2.00 8.70
CA LEU A 49 -49.19 -1.26 9.84
C LEU A 49 -47.67 -1.44 9.95
N HIS A 50 -47.15 -2.65 9.75
CA HIS A 50 -45.71 -2.92 9.74
C HIS A 50 -45.00 -2.18 8.60
N ALA A 51 -45.50 -2.31 7.36
CA ALA A 51 -44.94 -1.63 6.21
C ALA A 51 -44.95 -0.11 6.40
N PHE A 52 -46.05 0.43 6.95
CA PHE A 52 -46.15 1.85 7.30
C PHE A 52 -45.16 2.27 8.39
N ALA A 53 -44.99 1.48 9.45
CA ALA A 53 -44.01 1.73 10.50
C ALA A 53 -42.57 1.77 9.95
N VAL A 54 -42.20 0.81 9.09
CA VAL A 54 -40.90 0.82 8.39
C VAL A 54 -40.78 2.02 7.45
N ALA A 55 -41.87 2.39 6.75
CA ALA A 55 -41.93 3.58 5.88
C ALA A 55 -41.79 4.91 6.63
N LEU A 56 -42.14 4.97 7.91
CA LEU A 56 -41.89 6.12 8.80
C LEU A 56 -40.59 6.03 9.61
N TYR A 57 -39.94 4.86 9.62
CA TYR A 57 -38.68 4.63 10.34
C TYR A 57 -37.56 5.68 10.01
N PRO A 58 -37.11 6.49 10.97
CA PRO A 58 -36.06 7.50 10.80
C PRO A 58 -34.68 6.84 10.75
N LEU A 59 -34.42 6.01 9.73
CA LEU A 59 -33.14 5.31 9.56
C LEU A 59 -31.96 6.29 9.60
N ARG A 60 -32.13 7.51 9.09
CA ARG A 60 -31.12 8.58 9.08
C ARG A 60 -30.66 9.05 10.46
N ARG A 61 -31.39 8.73 11.54
CA ARG A 61 -31.01 9.04 12.93
C ARG A 61 -30.17 7.92 13.57
N ALA A 62 -29.86 6.85 12.84
CA ALA A 62 -28.96 5.82 13.36
C ALA A 62 -27.55 6.40 13.57
N ALA A 63 -26.86 5.96 14.62
CA ALA A 63 -25.44 6.23 14.78
C ALA A 63 -24.66 5.08 14.15
N VAL A 64 -23.70 5.41 13.29
CA VAL A 64 -22.87 4.43 12.58
C VAL A 64 -21.41 4.79 12.82
N ILE A 65 -20.67 3.87 13.42
CA ILE A 65 -19.24 4.03 13.68
C ILE A 65 -18.51 2.92 12.95
N ARG A 66 -17.55 3.31 12.12
CA ARG A 66 -16.62 2.37 11.48
C ARG A 66 -15.29 2.38 12.22
N THR A 67 -14.75 1.19 12.45
CA THR A 67 -13.44 0.98 13.07
C THR A 67 -12.65 -0.04 12.26
N VAL A 68 -11.42 0.32 11.91
CA VAL A 68 -10.43 -0.57 11.32
C VAL A 68 -9.30 -0.71 12.34
N PRO A 69 -8.89 -1.93 12.73
CA PRO A 69 -7.79 -2.11 13.68
C PRO A 69 -6.52 -1.41 13.22
N ALA A 70 -5.87 -0.68 14.12
CA ALA A 70 -4.62 0.04 13.88
C ALA A 70 -3.43 -0.93 13.81
N ARG A 71 -3.32 -1.65 12.69
CA ARG A 71 -2.18 -2.49 12.35
C ARG A 71 -1.69 -2.13 10.95
N ARG A 72 -0.48 -2.58 10.60
CA ARG A 72 0.01 -2.49 9.23
C ARG A 72 -0.70 -3.57 8.40
N TYR A 73 -1.21 -3.17 7.25
CA TYR A 73 -1.82 -4.07 6.28
C TYR A 73 -0.96 -4.10 5.04
N HIS A 74 -0.76 -5.28 4.49
CA HIS A 74 -0.03 -5.46 3.24
C HIS A 74 -0.97 -5.90 2.11
N ALA A 75 -0.58 -5.62 0.87
CA ALA A 75 -1.36 -6.01 -0.30
C ALA A 75 -1.63 -7.52 -0.29
N GLY A 76 -2.88 -7.91 -0.58
CA GLY A 76 -3.32 -9.31 -0.52
C GLY A 76 -3.77 -9.79 0.87
N GLU A 77 -3.58 -9.01 1.92
CA GLU A 77 -4.17 -9.29 3.23
C GLU A 77 -5.64 -8.85 3.30
N SER A 78 -6.40 -9.52 4.16
CA SER A 78 -7.75 -9.13 4.48
C SER A 78 -7.78 -8.11 5.61
N ILE A 79 -8.38 -6.94 5.35
CA ILE A 79 -8.59 -5.87 6.32
C ILE A 79 -9.95 -6.07 6.97
N PRO A 80 -10.04 -6.38 8.28
CA PRO A 80 -11.32 -6.52 8.96
C PRO A 80 -11.91 -5.13 9.20
N VAL A 81 -12.99 -4.80 8.48
CA VAL A 81 -13.75 -3.57 8.68
C VAL A 81 -14.87 -3.87 9.66
N MET A 82 -14.84 -3.23 10.83
CA MET A 82 -15.88 -3.36 11.84
C MET A 82 -16.81 -2.16 11.77
N VAL A 83 -18.12 -2.41 11.70
CA VAL A 83 -19.13 -1.36 11.78
C VAL A 83 -20.09 -1.64 12.92
N ARG A 84 -20.18 -0.66 13.82
CA ARG A 84 -21.14 -0.62 14.93
C ARG A 84 -22.28 0.31 14.55
N ILE A 85 -23.50 -0.19 14.71
CA ILE A 85 -24.73 0.50 14.33
C ILE A 85 -25.63 0.56 15.55
N GLU A 86 -26.09 1.76 15.86
CA GLU A 86 -27.09 2.02 16.89
C GLU A 86 -28.36 2.56 16.23
N LEU A 87 -29.39 1.73 16.25
CA LEU A 87 -30.70 2.07 15.75
C LEU A 87 -31.46 2.93 16.77
N PRO A 88 -32.17 3.99 16.31
CA PRO A 88 -32.83 4.92 17.21
C PRO A 88 -33.94 4.25 18.06
N TRP A 89 -34.59 3.20 17.53
CA TRP A 89 -35.62 2.42 18.20
C TRP A 89 -35.60 0.97 17.70
N ALA A 90 -36.05 0.06 18.57
CA ALA A 90 -36.20 -1.35 18.28
C ALA A 90 -37.41 -1.58 17.36
N VAL A 91 -37.15 -1.99 16.12
CA VAL A 91 -38.19 -2.35 15.13
C VAL A 91 -37.83 -3.71 14.55
N PRO A 92 -38.81 -4.57 14.22
CA PRO A 92 -38.54 -5.84 13.55
C PRO A 92 -38.15 -5.58 12.08
N LEU A 93 -36.94 -5.08 11.85
CA LEU A 93 -36.35 -5.06 10.51
C LEU A 93 -36.00 -6.50 10.14
N ALA A 94 -36.39 -6.92 8.94
CA ALA A 94 -36.12 -8.28 8.48
C ALA A 94 -34.67 -8.45 8.04
N ALA A 95 -34.14 -7.43 7.38
CA ALA A 95 -32.75 -7.36 7.00
C ALA A 95 -32.27 -5.91 7.08
N LEU A 96 -31.15 -5.71 7.75
CA LEU A 96 -30.34 -4.51 7.64
C LEU A 96 -29.07 -4.87 6.87
N ALA A 97 -29.02 -4.44 5.62
CA ALA A 97 -27.85 -4.56 4.77
C ALA A 97 -26.88 -3.42 5.05
N VAL A 98 -25.62 -3.76 5.33
CA VAL A 98 -24.53 -2.80 5.56
C VAL A 98 -23.55 -2.93 4.41
N ALA A 99 -23.19 -1.84 3.76
CA ALA A 99 -22.21 -1.84 2.67
C ALA A 99 -21.33 -0.60 2.70
N GLU A 100 -20.06 -0.75 2.33
CA GLU A 100 -19.15 0.38 2.10
C GLU A 100 -19.54 1.13 0.82
N GLU A 101 -19.64 2.46 0.88
CA GLU A 101 -20.03 3.29 -0.26
C GLU A 101 -18.82 3.63 -1.15
N GLY A 102 -18.99 3.53 -2.47
CA GLY A 102 -17.95 3.93 -3.43
C GLY A 102 -16.98 2.82 -3.83
N TRP A 103 -16.93 1.70 -3.11
CA TRP A 103 -16.04 0.58 -3.44
C TRP A 103 -16.72 -0.47 -4.34
N LYS A 104 -16.17 -0.71 -5.54
CA LYS A 104 -16.77 -1.62 -6.55
C LYS A 104 -16.44 -3.11 -6.35
N HIS A 105 -15.35 -3.44 -5.66
CA HIS A 105 -14.81 -4.81 -5.52
C HIS A 105 -14.51 -5.17 -4.06
N GLY A 106 -15.52 -5.14 -3.18
CA GLY A 106 -15.30 -5.56 -1.77
C GLY A 106 -16.17 -4.90 -0.70
N GLY A 107 -17.17 -4.09 -1.07
CA GLY A 107 -18.22 -3.70 -0.13
C GLY A 107 -19.25 -4.81 0.00
N GLU A 108 -18.93 -5.90 0.71
CA GLU A 108 -19.89 -6.97 0.95
C GLU A 108 -21.13 -6.43 1.67
N MET A 109 -22.30 -6.78 1.15
CA MET A 109 -23.57 -6.44 1.78
C MET A 109 -23.88 -7.50 2.84
N ILE A 110 -23.54 -7.24 4.10
CA ILE A 110 -23.93 -8.13 5.19
C ILE A 110 -25.38 -7.83 5.57
N ALA A 111 -26.26 -8.81 5.39
CA ALA A 111 -27.62 -8.75 5.86
C ALA A 111 -27.70 -9.23 7.31
N ILE A 112 -28.06 -8.30 8.19
CA ILE A 112 -28.28 -8.55 9.61
C ILE A 112 -29.77 -8.76 9.84
N ALA A 113 -30.16 -9.94 10.30
CA ALA A 113 -31.55 -10.29 10.66
C ALA A 113 -31.66 -10.54 12.16
N TRP A 114 -31.76 -9.46 12.95
CA TRP A 114 -32.08 -9.56 14.38
C TRP A 114 -33.24 -8.62 14.72
N PRO A 115 -34.47 -9.14 14.81
CA PRO A 115 -35.62 -8.32 15.12
C PRO A 115 -35.46 -7.68 16.50
N PHE A 116 -35.91 -6.45 16.65
CA PHE A 116 -35.94 -5.69 17.91
C PHE A 116 -34.58 -5.38 18.57
N ARG A 117 -33.44 -5.69 17.93
CA ARG A 117 -32.13 -5.27 18.44
C ARG A 117 -31.79 -3.85 18.00
N ARG A 118 -31.32 -3.05 18.96
CA ARG A 118 -30.88 -1.66 18.71
C ARG A 118 -29.39 -1.55 18.39
N HIS A 119 -28.58 -2.38 19.02
CA HIS A 119 -27.12 -2.38 18.86
C HIS A 119 -26.74 -3.57 17.98
N LEU A 120 -26.12 -3.27 16.86
CA LEU A 120 -25.69 -4.26 15.87
C LEU A 120 -24.21 -4.03 15.59
N SER A 121 -23.46 -5.12 15.47
CA SER A 121 -22.06 -5.09 15.08
C SER A 121 -21.85 -6.10 13.96
N CYS A 122 -21.17 -5.67 12.90
CA CYS A 122 -20.76 -6.55 11.82
C CYS A 122 -19.30 -6.30 11.48
N THR A 123 -18.65 -7.37 11.03
CA THR A 123 -17.27 -7.35 10.58
C THR A 123 -17.22 -8.05 9.24
N TRP A 124 -16.59 -7.42 8.25
CA TRP A 124 -16.34 -8.06 6.96
C TRP A 124 -14.88 -7.92 6.54
N PRO A 125 -14.38 -8.89 5.76
CA PRO A 125 -13.07 -8.80 5.13
C PRO A 125 -13.13 -7.82 3.95
N LEU A 126 -12.25 -6.80 3.95
CA LEU A 126 -12.03 -5.92 2.82
C LEU A 126 -10.64 -6.19 2.24
N SER A 127 -10.57 -6.48 0.93
CA SER A 127 -9.30 -6.59 0.21
C SER A 127 -9.09 -5.33 -0.62
N LEU A 128 -7.96 -4.68 -0.42
CA LEU A 128 -7.57 -3.45 -1.10
C LEU A 128 -6.21 -3.68 -1.80
N PRO A 129 -6.02 -3.15 -3.02
CA PRO A 129 -4.69 -3.13 -3.62
C PRO A 129 -3.76 -2.24 -2.78
N ARG A 130 -2.45 -2.36 -3.00
CA ARG A 130 -1.46 -1.43 -2.44
C ARG A 130 -1.86 0.01 -2.73
N GLY A 131 -1.72 0.90 -1.75
CA GLY A 131 -2.19 2.28 -1.90
C GLY A 131 -2.70 2.93 -0.62
N ARG A 132 -2.92 4.23 -0.71
CA ARG A 132 -3.69 4.99 0.28
C ARG A 132 -5.16 5.00 -0.14
N HIS A 133 -6.04 4.44 0.70
CA HIS A 133 -7.47 4.33 0.43
C HIS A 133 -8.25 5.16 1.44
N GLN A 134 -9.11 6.04 0.93
CA GLN A 134 -10.06 6.78 1.75
C GLN A 134 -11.42 6.12 1.65
N LEU A 135 -11.85 5.54 2.77
CA LEU A 135 -13.20 5.06 2.93
C LEU A 135 -14.02 6.22 3.50
N GLU A 136 -15.12 6.63 2.87
CA GLU A 136 -15.83 7.86 3.28
C GLU A 136 -17.12 7.61 4.04
N ALA A 137 -17.94 6.69 3.55
CA ALA A 137 -19.30 6.54 4.03
C ALA A 137 -19.74 5.07 4.06
N VAL A 138 -20.56 4.77 5.05
CA VAL A 138 -21.24 3.48 5.18
C VAL A 138 -22.69 3.64 4.76
N ARG A 139 -23.16 2.80 3.85
CA ARG A 139 -24.55 2.75 3.43
C ARG A 139 -25.29 1.66 4.20
N LEU A 140 -26.40 2.06 4.81
CA LEU A 140 -27.39 1.14 5.39
C LEU A 140 -28.59 1.00 4.46
N GLU A 141 -29.05 -0.23 4.28
CA GLU A 141 -30.25 -0.59 3.55
C GLU A 141 -31.16 -1.45 4.44
N ALA A 142 -32.23 -0.86 4.97
CA ALA A 142 -33.21 -1.55 5.77
C ALA A 142 -34.37 -2.04 4.90
N ARG A 143 -34.74 -3.31 5.04
CA ARG A 143 -35.89 -3.94 4.37
C ARG A 143 -36.87 -4.51 5.39
N ASP A 144 -38.15 -4.41 5.08
CA ASP A 144 -39.23 -5.11 5.80
C ASP A 144 -39.25 -6.61 5.45
N VAL A 145 -40.03 -7.38 6.22
CA VAL A 145 -40.12 -8.87 6.09
C VAL A 145 -40.60 -9.31 4.71
N PHE A 146 -41.41 -8.48 4.06
CA PHE A 146 -42.05 -8.79 2.78
C PHE A 146 -41.38 -8.08 1.60
N GLY A 147 -40.36 -7.25 1.85
CA GLY A 147 -39.65 -6.50 0.82
C GLY A 147 -40.46 -5.37 0.16
N TRP A 148 -41.60 -4.98 0.73
CA TRP A 148 -42.43 -3.88 0.21
C TRP A 148 -41.81 -2.50 0.48
N VAL A 149 -41.00 -2.37 1.53
CA VAL A 149 -40.37 -1.11 1.91
C VAL A 149 -38.87 -1.28 1.99
N ASN A 150 -38.17 -0.48 1.21
CA ASN A 150 -36.72 -0.43 1.20
C ASN A 150 -36.24 0.99 1.51
N LYS A 151 -35.55 1.14 2.65
CA LYS A 151 -34.96 2.39 3.09
C LYS A 151 -33.46 2.35 3.01
N THR A 152 -32.90 3.32 2.30
CA THR A 152 -31.44 3.52 2.20
C THR A 152 -31.03 4.82 2.87
N ALA A 153 -29.99 4.77 3.71
CA ALA A 153 -29.34 5.94 4.28
C ALA A 153 -27.82 5.77 4.22
N SER A 154 -27.11 6.85 3.92
CA SER A 154 -25.64 6.90 3.90
C SER A 154 -25.15 7.72 5.08
N PHE A 155 -24.13 7.23 5.77
CA PHE A 155 -23.55 7.84 6.97
C PHE A 155 -22.09 8.15 6.71
N TYR A 156 -21.72 9.41 6.91
CA TYR A 156 -20.33 9.84 6.79
C TYR A 156 -19.53 9.33 8.00
N ALA A 157 -18.49 8.53 7.73
CA ALA A 157 -17.70 7.87 8.76
C ALA A 157 -16.24 7.69 8.27
N PRO A 158 -15.52 8.77 7.94
CA PRO A 158 -14.25 8.70 7.19
C PRO A 158 -13.16 7.90 7.90
N CYS A 159 -12.38 7.13 7.15
CA CYS A 159 -11.26 6.33 7.63
C CYS A 159 -10.25 6.20 6.50
N THR A 160 -8.98 6.45 6.81
CA THR A 160 -7.88 6.24 5.86
C THR A 160 -7.20 4.93 6.19
N VAL A 161 -7.06 4.06 5.19
CA VAL A 161 -6.31 2.81 5.28
C VAL A 161 -5.14 2.89 4.31
N ILE A 162 -3.94 2.62 4.80
CA ILE A 162 -2.74 2.52 3.96
C ILE A 162 -2.39 1.04 3.84
N VAL A 163 -2.32 0.57 2.60
CA VAL A 163 -1.95 -0.80 2.26
C VAL A 163 -0.52 -0.78 1.73
N TYR A 164 0.39 -1.33 2.52
CA TYR A 164 1.80 -1.41 2.20
C TYR A 164 2.06 -2.49 1.14
N PRO A 165 3.15 -2.37 0.36
CA PRO A 165 3.57 -3.48 -0.49
C PRO A 165 3.89 -4.71 0.34
N ARG A 166 3.72 -5.90 -0.24
CA ARG A 166 4.35 -7.08 0.33
C ARG A 166 5.86 -7.01 0.16
N TYR A 167 6.58 -7.77 0.95
CA TYR A 167 8.00 -8.04 0.75
C TYR A 167 8.27 -9.50 1.13
N ILE A 168 9.36 -10.03 0.61
CA ILE A 168 9.84 -11.37 0.91
C ILE A 168 11.16 -11.26 1.68
N GLU A 169 11.49 -12.30 2.44
CA GLU A 169 12.82 -12.39 3.04
C GLU A 169 13.84 -12.55 1.92
N TRP A 170 14.82 -11.65 1.91
CA TRP A 170 15.87 -11.65 0.90
C TRP A 170 17.15 -12.24 1.51
N PRO A 171 17.83 -13.18 0.86
CA PRO A 171 18.99 -13.85 1.44
C PRO A 171 20.08 -12.85 1.86
N PRO A 172 20.47 -12.81 3.14
CA PRO A 172 21.53 -11.92 3.62
C PRO A 172 22.87 -12.18 2.93
N GLU A 173 23.12 -13.42 2.50
CA GLU A 173 24.33 -13.81 1.77
C GLU A 173 24.45 -13.05 0.44
N MET A 174 23.34 -12.88 -0.29
CA MET A 174 23.34 -12.11 -1.54
C MET A 174 23.70 -10.64 -1.29
N VAL A 175 23.18 -10.05 -0.22
CA VAL A 175 23.54 -8.69 0.17
C VAL A 175 25.04 -8.63 0.43
N ARG A 176 25.57 -9.55 1.25
CA ARG A 176 27.00 -9.64 1.57
C ARG A 176 27.88 -9.88 0.37
N GLU A 177 27.44 -10.62 -0.65
CA GLU A 177 28.17 -10.84 -1.90
C GLU A 177 28.33 -9.54 -2.71
N TRP A 178 27.29 -8.69 -2.77
CA TRP A 178 27.40 -7.38 -3.42
C TRP A 178 28.46 -6.50 -2.75
N PHE A 179 28.62 -6.67 -1.44
CA PHE A 179 29.71 -6.05 -0.69
C PHE A 179 31.02 -6.81 -0.89
N ALA A 180 31.07 -8.14 -0.90
CA ALA A 180 32.33 -8.90 -0.98
C ALA A 180 33.07 -8.74 -2.32
N GLN A 181 32.36 -8.47 -3.42
CA GLN A 181 32.95 -8.31 -4.75
C GLN A 181 33.24 -6.84 -5.07
N GLY A 182 34.49 -6.41 -4.89
CA GLY A 182 35.02 -5.13 -5.37
C GLY A 182 35.16 -4.02 -4.31
N LYS A 183 35.08 -2.73 -4.71
CA LYS A 183 35.33 -1.58 -3.82
C LYS A 183 34.36 -1.51 -2.63
N ALA A 184 33.17 -2.10 -2.72
CA ALA A 184 32.17 -2.24 -1.66
C ALA A 184 32.61 -3.17 -0.50
N ALA A 185 33.62 -4.02 -0.71
CA ALA A 185 34.11 -4.94 0.34
C ALA A 185 34.80 -4.18 1.46
N ARG A 186 35.39 -3.04 1.10
CA ARG A 186 36.03 -2.13 2.05
C ARG A 186 34.99 -1.43 2.94
N THR A 187 33.79 -1.13 2.44
CA THR A 187 32.69 -0.51 3.22
C THR A 187 32.20 -1.41 4.36
N LEU A 188 32.12 -2.73 4.16
CA LEU A 188 31.66 -3.68 5.19
C LEU A 188 32.80 -4.18 6.08
N ALA A 189 34.02 -4.31 5.55
CA ALA A 189 35.20 -4.70 6.34
C ALA A 189 35.71 -3.58 7.25
N TYR A 190 35.67 -2.31 6.83
CA TYR A 190 36.00 -1.14 7.67
C TYR A 190 35.07 -0.99 8.88
N ARG A 191 33.91 -1.66 8.82
CA ARG A 191 32.88 -1.68 9.86
C ARG A 191 33.32 -2.38 11.16
N ARG A 192 34.33 -3.26 11.13
CA ARG A 192 34.89 -3.86 12.37
C ARG A 192 35.94 -2.98 13.05
N ASP A 193 36.51 -2.02 12.33
CA ASP A 193 37.66 -1.23 12.78
C ASP A 193 37.34 0.27 12.89
N MET A 194 36.12 0.62 13.31
CA MET A 194 35.72 1.98 13.72
C MET A 194 36.35 2.41 15.06
N ALA A 195 37.60 2.01 15.28
CA ALA A 195 38.52 2.50 16.31
C ALA A 195 39.92 2.79 15.74
N VAL A 196 40.15 2.62 14.44
CA VAL A 196 41.46 2.89 13.84
C VAL A 196 41.49 4.34 13.40
N ALA A 197 42.29 5.11 14.12
CA ALA A 197 42.56 6.51 13.87
C ALA A 197 42.79 6.77 12.37
N ALA A 198 42.09 7.77 11.84
CA ALA A 198 42.53 8.56 10.70
C ALA A 198 44.06 8.68 10.76
N GLY A 199 44.74 8.22 9.71
CA GLY A 199 46.20 8.22 9.64
C GLY A 199 46.78 9.60 9.92
N ALA A 200 48.03 9.64 10.33
CA ALA A 200 48.78 10.88 10.44
C ALA A 200 49.98 10.75 9.51
N ARG A 201 50.08 11.64 8.52
CA ARG A 201 51.26 11.74 7.65
C ARG A 201 52.15 12.89 8.08
N GLU A 202 53.40 12.85 7.65
CA GLU A 202 54.33 13.95 7.84
C GLU A 202 53.77 15.24 7.20
N TYR A 203 53.90 16.35 7.93
CA TYR A 203 53.48 17.65 7.47
C TYR A 203 54.33 18.09 6.27
N VAL A 204 53.67 18.46 5.17
CA VAL A 204 54.35 19.02 4.00
C VAL A 204 54.11 20.53 3.96
N PRO A 205 55.14 21.36 3.71
CA PRO A 205 54.96 22.79 3.53
C PRO A 205 53.88 23.10 2.48
N GLY A 206 52.77 23.71 2.92
CA GLY A 206 51.56 23.92 2.12
C GLY A 206 50.29 23.35 2.77
N ASP A 207 50.43 22.41 3.71
CA ASP A 207 49.32 21.92 4.53
C ASP A 207 48.79 23.02 5.46
N LYS A 208 47.47 23.11 5.58
CA LYS A 208 46.81 24.08 6.46
C LYS A 208 47.12 23.77 7.93
N MET A 209 47.46 24.79 8.71
CA MET A 209 47.77 24.63 10.14
C MET A 209 46.61 24.03 10.95
N SER A 210 45.36 24.27 10.51
CA SER A 210 44.15 23.66 11.10
C SER A 210 44.09 22.14 10.99
N TRP A 211 44.89 21.54 10.10
CA TRP A 211 44.94 20.10 9.86
C TRP A 211 46.04 19.40 10.64
N VAL A 212 46.81 20.11 11.47
CA VAL A 212 47.84 19.50 12.31
C VAL A 212 47.21 18.59 13.38
N HIS A 213 47.70 17.37 13.48
CA HIS A 213 47.32 16.40 14.50
C HIS A 213 48.20 16.55 15.75
N TRP A 214 47.92 17.56 16.58
CA TRP A 214 48.75 17.91 17.75
C TRP A 214 49.16 16.73 18.66
N LYS A 215 48.25 15.79 18.93
CA LYS A 215 48.55 14.60 19.76
C LYS A 215 49.52 13.61 19.11
N ALA A 216 49.52 13.51 17.77
CA ALA A 216 50.43 12.65 17.02
C ALA A 216 51.78 13.35 16.87
N SER A 217 51.76 14.67 16.61
CA SER A 217 52.96 15.50 16.56
C SER A 217 53.72 15.54 17.87
N ALA A 218 53.02 15.65 18.99
CA ALA A 218 53.65 15.60 20.32
C ALA A 218 54.35 14.25 20.61
N ARG A 219 53.83 13.15 20.05
CA ARG A 219 54.41 11.80 20.25
C ARG A 219 55.60 11.50 19.34
N ARG A 220 55.61 12.05 18.12
CA ARG A 220 56.69 11.87 17.15
C ARG A 220 57.73 12.99 17.14
N GLN A 221 57.49 14.06 17.90
CA GLN A 221 58.30 15.29 17.90
C GLN A 221 58.45 15.95 16.52
N GLU A 222 57.54 15.64 15.60
CA GLU A 222 57.51 16.15 14.23
C GLU A 222 56.08 16.63 13.91
N LEU A 223 55.92 17.63 13.03
CA LEU A 223 54.58 18.07 12.64
C LEU A 223 53.92 16.98 11.79
N MET A 224 52.69 16.64 12.16
CA MET A 224 51.91 15.58 11.53
C MET A 224 50.60 16.19 11.06
N THR A 225 50.23 15.95 9.81
CA THR A 225 48.94 16.36 9.25
C THR A 225 47.93 15.22 9.43
N LYS A 226 46.73 15.55 9.91
CA LYS A 226 45.57 14.65 9.93
C LYS A 226 45.28 14.21 8.50
N GLU A 227 45.39 12.91 8.21
CA GLU A 227 44.81 12.37 6.99
C GLU A 227 43.32 12.22 7.21
N PHE A 228 42.54 13.15 6.67
CA PHE A 228 41.11 12.96 6.57
C PHE A 228 40.89 11.86 5.52
N ASP A 229 40.46 10.68 5.95
CA ASP A 229 39.88 9.71 5.02
C ASP A 229 38.73 10.43 4.32
N GLU A 230 38.75 10.50 2.99
CA GLU A 230 37.57 10.97 2.26
C GLU A 230 36.42 10.15 2.80
N GLN A 231 35.41 10.78 3.41
CA GLN A 231 34.22 10.06 3.87
C GLN A 231 33.59 9.39 2.65
N ARG A 232 33.98 8.15 2.39
CA ARG A 232 33.40 7.34 1.34
C ARG A 232 32.01 7.01 1.84
N ASN A 233 31.05 7.60 1.16
CA ASN A 233 29.68 7.55 1.57
C ASN A 233 29.15 6.14 1.29
N ASP A 234 28.94 5.36 2.34
CA ASP A 234 28.48 3.96 2.29
C ASP A 234 26.98 3.83 1.95
N ASP A 235 26.36 4.92 1.53
CA ASP A 235 24.96 4.98 1.16
C ASP A 235 24.66 4.12 -0.07
N TRP A 236 23.53 3.42 0.00
CA TRP A 236 22.96 2.69 -1.12
C TRP A 236 21.63 3.29 -1.53
N ILE A 237 21.39 3.36 -2.84
CA ILE A 237 20.11 3.81 -3.38
C ILE A 237 19.41 2.66 -4.08
N VAL A 238 18.19 2.35 -3.65
CA VAL A 238 17.29 1.45 -4.37
C VAL A 238 16.47 2.27 -5.35
N VAL A 239 16.63 1.97 -6.64
CA VAL A 239 15.94 2.64 -7.75
C VAL A 239 14.82 1.72 -8.24
N LEU A 240 13.58 2.19 -8.14
CA LEU A 240 12.41 1.52 -8.68
C LEU A 240 12.01 2.17 -10.00
N ASP A 241 11.98 1.37 -11.07
CA ASP A 241 11.41 1.77 -12.35
C ASP A 241 9.89 1.80 -12.28
N GLY A 242 9.30 2.95 -12.58
CA GLY A 242 7.86 3.15 -12.60
C GLY A 242 7.24 3.13 -14.00
N ALA A 243 7.99 2.67 -15.01
CA ALA A 243 7.46 2.41 -16.34
C ALA A 243 6.28 1.42 -16.30
N ALA A 244 5.35 1.57 -17.25
CA ALA A 244 4.20 0.68 -17.35
C ALA A 244 4.64 -0.77 -17.60
N SER A 245 4.25 -1.67 -16.69
CA SER A 245 4.63 -3.06 -16.73
C SER A 245 3.55 -3.95 -16.12
N PRO A 246 3.29 -5.15 -16.68
CA PRO A 246 2.41 -6.13 -16.03
C PRO A 246 3.00 -6.65 -14.71
N TRP A 247 4.31 -6.49 -14.49
CA TRP A 247 5.04 -6.97 -13.32
C TRP A 247 5.32 -5.88 -12.28
N PHE A 248 4.59 -4.77 -12.33
CA PHE A 248 4.89 -3.60 -11.50
C PHE A 248 4.80 -3.90 -10.00
N GLU A 249 3.79 -4.65 -9.57
CA GLU A 249 3.64 -5.00 -8.14
C GLU A 249 4.76 -5.94 -7.67
N GLU A 250 5.31 -6.77 -8.56
CA GLU A 250 6.51 -7.57 -8.31
C GLU A 250 7.77 -6.70 -8.22
N LEU A 251 7.92 -5.67 -9.07
CA LEU A 251 9.00 -4.69 -8.94
C LEU A 251 8.96 -3.98 -7.58
N VAL A 252 7.77 -3.54 -7.16
CA VAL A 252 7.57 -2.90 -5.86
C VAL A 252 7.90 -3.87 -4.73
N THR A 253 7.45 -5.13 -4.82
CA THR A 253 7.75 -6.19 -3.83
C THR A 253 9.24 -6.44 -3.73
N LEU A 254 9.94 -6.54 -4.86
CA LEU A 254 11.38 -6.73 -4.89
C LEU A 254 12.12 -5.53 -4.31
N ALA A 255 11.74 -4.31 -4.68
CA ALA A 255 12.31 -3.08 -4.14
C ALA A 255 12.14 -2.99 -2.61
N ALA A 256 10.97 -3.36 -2.08
CA ALA A 256 10.74 -3.46 -0.64
C ALA A 256 11.65 -4.50 0.02
N SER A 257 11.78 -5.68 -0.60
CA SER A 257 12.56 -6.81 -0.08
C SER A 257 14.05 -6.49 0.02
N VAL A 258 14.65 -5.95 -1.06
CA VAL A 258 16.07 -5.58 -1.06
C VAL A 258 16.36 -4.40 -0.14
N SER A 259 15.42 -3.43 -0.04
CA SER A 259 15.56 -2.30 0.89
C SER A 259 15.56 -2.78 2.34
N LYS A 260 14.66 -3.71 2.68
CA LYS A 260 14.58 -4.31 4.02
C LYS A 260 15.87 -5.04 4.37
N ALA A 261 16.37 -5.88 3.46
CA ALA A 261 17.58 -6.65 3.66
C ALA A 261 18.83 -5.78 3.87
N LEU A 262 18.95 -4.68 3.09
CA LEU A 262 20.02 -3.70 3.29
C LEU A 262 19.92 -2.99 4.64
N ILE A 263 18.70 -2.61 5.05
CA ILE A 263 18.46 -1.97 6.36
C ILE A 263 18.79 -2.92 7.51
N ASP A 264 18.43 -4.19 7.40
CA ASP A 264 18.69 -5.21 8.42
C ASP A 264 20.19 -5.52 8.55
N GLU A 265 20.95 -5.37 7.47
CA GLU A 265 22.42 -5.41 7.46
C GLU A 265 23.06 -4.05 7.86
N GLY A 266 22.28 -3.08 8.32
CA GLY A 266 22.74 -1.78 8.84
C GLY A 266 23.27 -0.82 7.77
N VAL A 267 22.94 -1.03 6.50
CA VAL A 267 23.34 -0.16 5.39
C VAL A 267 22.42 1.06 5.36
N PRO A 268 22.93 2.30 5.20
CA PRO A 268 22.08 3.46 4.96
C PRO A 268 21.45 3.34 3.57
N VAL A 269 20.12 3.24 3.52
CA VAL A 269 19.37 3.05 2.26
C VAL A 269 18.54 4.28 1.94
N GLY A 270 18.73 4.84 0.76
CA GLY A 270 17.80 5.77 0.14
C GLY A 270 17.00 5.10 -0.97
N MET A 271 16.00 5.79 -1.49
CA MET A 271 15.13 5.28 -2.55
C MET A 271 14.89 6.34 -3.62
N LEU A 272 14.99 5.93 -4.87
CA LEU A 272 14.60 6.73 -6.04
C LEU A 272 13.46 6.00 -6.75
N VAL A 273 12.36 6.68 -6.98
CA VAL A 273 11.21 6.11 -7.70
C VAL A 273 11.02 6.90 -8.99
N ALA A 274 11.20 6.23 -10.13
CA ALA A 274 10.96 6.77 -11.47
C ALA A 274 9.50 6.52 -11.89
N GLY A 275 8.56 6.88 -11.01
CA GLY A 275 7.11 6.73 -11.20
C GLY A 275 6.49 7.86 -12.01
N LYS A 276 5.14 7.89 -12.02
CA LYS A 276 4.38 9.03 -12.55
C LYS A 276 4.85 10.36 -11.95
N GLU A 277 5.11 10.36 -10.65
CA GLU A 277 5.83 11.42 -9.97
C GLU A 277 7.21 10.89 -9.55
N ARG A 278 8.27 11.61 -9.93
CA ARG A 278 9.62 11.31 -9.45
C ARG A 278 9.68 11.61 -7.95
N SER A 279 10.24 10.68 -7.19
CA SER A 279 10.49 10.92 -5.77
C SER A 279 11.83 10.36 -5.35
N PHE A 280 12.52 11.13 -4.50
CA PHE A 280 13.80 10.76 -3.91
C PHE A 280 13.70 10.82 -2.40
N LEU A 281 14.08 9.73 -1.75
CA LEU A 281 14.24 9.62 -0.31
C LEU A 281 15.73 9.46 -0.01
N ALA A 282 16.32 10.43 0.67
CA ALA A 282 17.73 10.39 1.03
C ALA A 282 18.05 9.21 1.96
N PRO A 283 19.25 8.61 1.84
CA PRO A 283 19.74 7.61 2.77
C PRO A 283 19.76 8.11 4.21
N ARG A 284 19.31 7.28 5.14
CA ARG A 284 19.37 7.55 6.58
C ARG A 284 19.68 6.28 7.35
N ARG A 285 20.38 6.42 8.48
CA ARG A 285 20.73 5.34 9.42
C ARG A 285 19.74 5.19 10.60
N HIS A 286 18.70 6.02 10.67
CA HIS A 286 17.82 6.11 11.85
C HIS A 286 16.66 5.11 11.82
N ASP A 287 16.16 4.77 13.01
CA ASP A 287 14.91 4.03 13.23
C ASP A 287 13.73 4.73 12.52
N GLY A 288 13.12 4.05 11.55
CA GLY A 288 11.98 4.59 10.77
C GLY A 288 12.27 4.88 9.30
N GLN A 289 13.51 4.70 8.84
CA GLN A 289 13.79 4.72 7.38
C GLN A 289 12.98 3.64 6.65
N TRP A 290 12.85 2.45 7.25
CA TRP A 290 12.01 1.37 6.72
C TRP A 290 10.55 1.80 6.52
N GLN A 291 9.97 2.51 7.49
CA GLN A 291 8.60 2.98 7.43
C GLN A 291 8.42 4.04 6.34
N SER A 292 9.42 4.91 6.18
CA SER A 292 9.44 5.93 5.12
C SER A 292 9.51 5.31 3.72
N ILE A 293 10.33 4.27 3.55
CA ILE A 293 10.43 3.49 2.31
C ILE A 293 9.10 2.77 2.03
N LEU A 294 8.55 2.06 3.02
CA LEU A 294 7.28 1.36 2.86
C LEU A 294 6.13 2.30 2.49
N LEU A 295 6.05 3.47 3.13
CA LEU A 295 5.04 4.47 2.80
C LEU A 295 5.22 4.98 1.37
N ARG A 296 6.45 5.26 0.95
CA ARG A 296 6.74 5.71 -0.42
C ARG A 296 6.35 4.65 -1.46
N LEU A 297 6.66 3.40 -1.19
CA LEU A 297 6.26 2.28 -2.03
C LEU A 297 4.75 1.99 -1.95
N ALA A 298 4.07 2.34 -0.87
CA ALA A 298 2.61 2.23 -0.80
C ALA A 298 1.93 3.26 -1.72
N GLU A 299 2.53 4.44 -1.91
CA GLU A 299 1.94 5.55 -2.66
C GLU A 299 2.42 5.64 -4.12
N VAL A 300 3.36 4.80 -4.56
CA VAL A 300 3.82 4.83 -5.96
C VAL A 300 2.74 4.35 -6.93
N ASP A 301 2.54 5.11 -8.00
CA ASP A 301 1.71 4.75 -9.14
C ASP A 301 2.56 4.46 -10.39
N VAL A 302 2.04 3.54 -11.21
CA VAL A 302 2.56 3.27 -12.55
C VAL A 302 2.42 4.50 -13.43
N GLY A 303 3.41 4.73 -14.31
CA GLY A 303 3.29 5.69 -15.39
C GLY A 303 4.43 6.70 -15.46
N GLY A 304 5.67 6.25 -15.18
CA GLY A 304 6.86 7.04 -15.49
C GLY A 304 6.84 7.46 -16.96
N GLN A 305 6.85 8.78 -17.21
CA GLN A 305 6.79 9.32 -18.57
C GLN A 305 8.14 9.32 -19.28
N GLU A 306 9.23 9.23 -18.52
CA GLU A 306 10.58 9.26 -19.05
C GLU A 306 11.29 7.92 -18.87
N PRO A 307 12.12 7.50 -19.84
CA PRO A 307 12.92 6.30 -19.70
C PRO A 307 13.83 6.38 -18.47
N LEU A 308 13.95 5.28 -17.73
CA LEU A 308 14.79 5.19 -16.53
C LEU A 308 16.24 5.66 -16.76
N ALA A 309 16.79 5.41 -17.96
CA ALA A 309 18.12 5.85 -18.34
C ALA A 309 18.30 7.37 -18.23
N HIS A 310 17.27 8.14 -18.60
CA HIS A 310 17.26 9.60 -18.54
C HIS A 310 17.21 10.07 -17.09
N VAL A 311 16.31 9.49 -16.28
CA VAL A 311 16.20 9.78 -14.84
C VAL A 311 17.55 9.55 -14.14
N LEU A 312 18.22 8.43 -14.42
CA LEU A 312 19.54 8.13 -13.86
C LEU A 312 20.64 9.10 -14.33
N ALA A 313 20.53 9.68 -15.52
CA ALA A 313 21.50 10.64 -16.04
C ALA A 313 21.36 12.03 -15.39
N GLU A 314 20.13 12.49 -15.20
CA GLU A 314 19.82 13.81 -14.64
C GLU A 314 19.98 13.88 -13.13
N GLU A 315 19.64 12.80 -12.41
CA GLU A 315 19.49 12.85 -10.97
C GLU A 315 20.86 13.00 -10.29
N ALA A 316 21.13 14.20 -9.76
CA ALA A 316 22.37 14.52 -9.06
C ALA A 316 22.41 13.98 -7.62
N ASN A 317 21.24 13.74 -7.03
CA ASN A 317 21.06 13.48 -5.60
C ASN A 317 21.63 12.14 -5.11
N TRP A 318 21.92 11.20 -6.01
CA TRP A 318 22.53 9.92 -5.67
C TRP A 318 23.99 9.78 -6.16
N ARG A 319 24.60 10.85 -6.69
CA ARG A 319 25.98 10.81 -7.23
C ARG A 319 27.04 10.46 -6.18
N THR A 320 26.76 10.75 -4.92
CA THR A 320 27.64 10.45 -3.78
C THR A 320 27.45 9.05 -3.22
N ALA A 321 26.43 8.29 -3.63
CA ALA A 321 26.19 6.95 -3.08
C ALA A 321 27.27 5.94 -3.51
N ALA A 322 27.69 5.05 -2.59
CA ALA A 322 28.64 3.98 -2.87
C ALA A 322 28.12 2.97 -3.90
N GLY A 323 26.82 2.71 -3.88
CA GLY A 323 26.18 1.75 -4.76
C GLY A 323 24.71 2.06 -5.05
N CYS A 324 24.19 1.43 -6.10
CA CYS A 324 22.77 1.42 -6.38
C CYS A 324 22.26 0.04 -6.79
N ILE A 325 21.03 -0.25 -6.36
CA ILE A 325 20.25 -1.41 -6.82
C ILE A 325 19.15 -0.88 -7.70
N ILE A 326 19.03 -1.38 -8.92
CA ILE A 326 18.05 -0.95 -9.90
C ILE A 326 17.09 -2.10 -10.15
N VAL A 327 15.81 -1.83 -9.96
CA VAL A 327 14.71 -2.78 -10.15
C VAL A 327 13.86 -2.29 -11.31
N THR A 328 13.88 -3.02 -12.43
CA THR A 328 13.14 -2.71 -13.66
C THR A 328 12.52 -3.96 -14.26
N SER A 329 11.49 -3.83 -15.09
CA SER A 329 10.90 -4.95 -15.83
C SER A 329 11.51 -5.18 -17.21
N ALA A 330 12.28 -4.23 -17.75
CA ALA A 330 12.81 -4.34 -19.11
C ALA A 330 14.22 -3.74 -19.20
N LEU A 331 15.10 -4.43 -19.92
CA LEU A 331 16.44 -3.93 -20.19
C LEU A 331 16.48 -3.31 -21.60
N SER A 332 16.65 -2.00 -21.69
CA SER A 332 16.79 -1.30 -22.97
C SER A 332 18.25 -0.99 -23.32
N ALA A 333 18.54 -0.76 -24.60
CA ALA A 333 19.85 -0.31 -25.06
C ALA A 333 20.31 0.99 -24.36
N GLN A 334 19.39 1.95 -24.16
CA GLN A 334 19.69 3.22 -23.49
C GLN A 334 20.06 2.98 -22.02
N LEU A 335 19.29 2.14 -21.32
CA LEU A 335 19.57 1.81 -19.92
C LEU A 335 20.92 1.08 -19.82
N ALA A 336 21.18 0.08 -20.66
CA ALA A 336 22.45 -0.63 -20.66
C ALA A 336 23.65 0.31 -20.93
N GLY A 337 23.50 1.25 -21.88
CA GLY A 337 24.51 2.28 -22.15
C GLY A 337 24.81 3.15 -20.92
N GLN A 338 23.74 3.63 -20.25
CA GLN A 338 23.86 4.47 -19.07
C GLN A 338 24.50 3.72 -17.89
N LEU A 339 24.09 2.49 -17.61
CA LEU A 339 24.66 1.69 -16.53
C LEU A 339 26.15 1.40 -16.77
N ARG A 340 26.55 1.12 -18.01
CA ARG A 340 27.95 0.92 -18.38
C ARG A 340 28.79 2.18 -18.15
N ALA A 341 28.26 3.37 -18.48
CA ALA A 341 28.96 4.63 -18.23
C ALA A 341 29.15 4.91 -16.73
N MET A 342 28.27 4.38 -15.89
CA MET A 342 28.28 4.57 -14.44
C MET A 342 29.11 3.54 -13.68
N ALA A 343 29.25 2.32 -14.21
CA ALA A 343 29.96 1.21 -13.58
C ALA A 343 31.39 1.51 -13.08
N PRO A 344 32.23 2.34 -13.74
CA PRO A 344 33.57 2.64 -13.24
C PRO A 344 33.60 3.37 -11.89
N LYS A 345 32.53 4.13 -11.58
CA LYS A 345 32.48 5.04 -10.44
C LYS A 345 31.80 4.43 -9.20
N ARG A 346 31.01 3.37 -9.36
CA ARG A 346 30.14 2.85 -8.29
C ARG A 346 29.72 1.41 -8.53
N HIS A 347 29.24 0.76 -7.47
CA HIS A 347 28.64 -0.57 -7.56
C HIS A 347 27.21 -0.49 -8.10
N ILE A 348 26.89 -1.33 -9.06
CA ILE A 348 25.56 -1.37 -9.68
C ILE A 348 25.07 -2.82 -9.66
N VAL A 349 23.90 -3.00 -9.06
CA VAL A 349 23.15 -4.26 -9.06
C VAL A 349 21.87 -4.03 -9.85
N LEU A 350 21.68 -4.77 -10.95
CA LEU A 350 20.51 -4.67 -11.80
C LEU A 350 19.67 -5.93 -11.66
N TYR A 351 18.42 -5.73 -11.24
CA TYR A 351 17.38 -6.74 -11.25
C TYR A 351 16.38 -6.45 -12.36
N VAL A 352 16.23 -7.43 -13.26
CA VAL A 352 15.23 -7.39 -14.33
C VAL A 352 14.14 -8.41 -14.01
N VAL A 353 12.96 -7.93 -13.64
CA VAL A 353 11.79 -8.80 -13.37
C VAL A 353 11.06 -9.08 -14.68
N ASN A 354 11.33 -10.25 -15.25
CA ASN A 354 10.73 -10.69 -16.50
C ASN A 354 10.77 -12.23 -16.58
N ARG A 355 9.76 -12.84 -17.20
CA ARG A 355 9.65 -14.30 -17.36
C ARG A 355 10.72 -14.87 -18.26
N GLU A 356 11.04 -14.17 -19.34
CA GLU A 356 12.05 -14.60 -20.31
C GLU A 356 12.79 -13.38 -20.85
N TRP A 357 14.06 -13.57 -21.21
CA TRP A 357 14.83 -12.56 -21.93
C TRP A 357 14.92 -12.91 -23.41
N GLY A 358 14.72 -11.89 -24.24
CA GLY A 358 15.07 -11.95 -25.66
C GLY A 358 16.58 -12.02 -25.89
N GLU A 359 17.01 -12.26 -27.13
CA GLU A 359 18.43 -12.32 -27.48
C GLU A 359 19.16 -11.00 -27.21
N ASP A 360 18.54 -9.86 -27.54
CA ASP A 360 19.12 -8.55 -27.30
C ASP A 360 19.33 -8.25 -25.81
N GLU A 361 18.36 -8.59 -24.97
CA GLU A 361 18.45 -8.42 -23.52
C GLU A 361 19.58 -9.27 -22.92
N ARG A 362 19.74 -10.52 -23.39
CA ARG A 362 20.88 -11.37 -23.00
C ARG A 362 22.21 -10.75 -23.41
N ASN A 363 22.31 -10.26 -24.64
CA ASN A 363 23.49 -9.60 -25.16
C ASN A 363 23.84 -8.30 -24.39
N TRP A 364 22.84 -7.49 -24.02
CA TRP A 364 23.05 -6.32 -23.17
C TRP A 364 23.47 -6.72 -21.75
N ALA A 365 22.83 -7.72 -21.14
CA ALA A 365 23.17 -8.21 -19.81
C ALA A 365 24.61 -8.73 -19.75
N ASP A 366 25.06 -9.49 -20.74
CA ASP A 366 26.44 -10.01 -20.78
C ASP A 366 27.48 -8.91 -20.95
N ARG A 367 27.19 -7.88 -21.75
CA ARG A 367 28.04 -6.68 -21.86
C ARG A 367 28.13 -5.90 -20.54
N LEU A 368 27.03 -5.81 -19.81
CA LEU A 368 26.98 -5.18 -18.49
C LEU A 368 27.79 -5.96 -17.45
N ARG A 369 27.65 -7.29 -17.41
CA ARG A 369 28.45 -8.17 -16.55
C ARG A 369 29.95 -8.01 -16.77
N ARG A 370 30.40 -7.97 -18.03
CA ARG A 370 31.81 -7.70 -18.38
C ARG A 370 32.29 -6.30 -17.95
N SER A 371 31.37 -5.36 -17.77
CA SER A 371 31.67 -3.99 -17.32
C SER A 371 31.65 -3.85 -15.79
N GLY A 372 31.47 -4.96 -15.04
CA GLY A 372 31.45 -4.96 -13.57
C GLY A 372 30.08 -4.70 -12.94
N VAL A 373 28.99 -4.71 -13.73
CA VAL A 373 27.62 -4.59 -13.22
C VAL A 373 27.08 -5.98 -12.88
N TYR A 374 26.56 -6.17 -11.68
CA TYR A 374 25.83 -7.40 -11.35
C TYR A 374 24.46 -7.36 -12.03
N VAL A 375 24.14 -8.38 -12.84
CA VAL A 375 22.86 -8.44 -13.57
C VAL A 375 22.19 -9.78 -13.31
N SER A 376 21.00 -9.73 -12.72
CA SER A 376 20.17 -10.91 -12.43
C SER A 376 18.75 -10.76 -12.97
N ARG A 377 18.25 -11.84 -13.56
CA ARG A 377 16.85 -11.96 -13.97
C ARG A 377 16.08 -12.58 -12.81
N ILE A 378 14.94 -12.01 -12.48
CA ILE A 378 14.03 -12.59 -11.49
C ILE A 378 12.74 -12.99 -12.19
N ASP A 379 12.33 -14.23 -11.99
CA ASP A 379 11.02 -14.69 -12.41
C ASP A 379 9.94 -14.04 -11.50
N PRO A 380 8.93 -13.35 -12.05
CA PRO A 380 7.85 -12.78 -11.27
C PRO A 380 7.17 -13.78 -10.33
N GLN A 381 7.05 -15.06 -10.71
CA GLN A 381 6.41 -16.08 -9.88
C GLN A 381 7.15 -16.34 -8.57
N ALA A 382 8.48 -16.20 -8.56
CA ALA A 382 9.29 -16.38 -7.35
C ALA A 382 8.96 -15.34 -6.27
N LEU A 383 8.43 -14.17 -6.66
CA LEU A 383 8.02 -13.11 -5.75
C LEU A 383 6.57 -13.28 -5.23
N GLN A 384 5.79 -14.16 -5.87
CA GLN A 384 4.40 -14.43 -5.53
C GLN A 384 4.25 -15.60 -4.53
N THR A 385 5.09 -16.64 -4.63
CA THR A 385 4.96 -17.90 -3.88
C THR A 385 5.42 -17.84 -2.43
N VAL A 386 6.24 -16.86 -2.05
CA VAL A 386 6.74 -16.75 -0.67
C VAL A 386 5.66 -16.10 0.20
N ARG A 387 5.12 -16.88 1.15
CA ARG A 387 4.22 -16.40 2.21
C ARG A 387 5.00 -15.46 3.13
N GLN A 388 4.40 -14.32 3.44
CA GLN A 388 4.98 -13.28 4.28
C GLN A 388 5.48 -13.82 5.62
N GLY A 389 6.72 -13.47 5.96
CA GLY A 389 7.19 -13.35 7.34
C GLY A 389 6.47 -12.17 7.99
N GLY A 390 5.24 -12.44 8.45
CA GLY A 390 4.45 -11.56 9.30
C GLY A 390 4.33 -12.16 10.70
N GLY A 391 5.46 -12.52 11.29
CA GLY A 391 5.58 -12.78 12.72
C GLY A 391 6.49 -11.70 13.31
N ASP A 392 6.01 -11.07 14.38
CA ASP A 392 6.73 -10.26 15.37
C ASP A 392 6.55 -8.74 15.29
N GLY A 393 6.04 -8.20 16.40
CA GLY A 393 5.98 -6.78 16.75
C GLY A 393 4.65 -6.37 17.36
#